data_AF-A0A2X2C8W5-F1
#
_entry.id   AF-A0A2X2C8W5-F1
#
_cell.length_a   1.000
_cell.length_b   1.000
_cell.length_c   1.000
_cell.angle_alpha   90.00
_cell.angle_beta   90.00
_cell.angle_gamma   90.00
#
_symmetry.space_group_name_H-M   'P 1'
#
loop_
_entity.id
_entity.type
_entity.pdbx_description
1 polymer ?
#
loop_
_entity_poly.entity_id
_entity_poly.type
_entity_poly.pdbx_seq_one_letter_code
_entity_poly.pdbx_strand_id
1 'polypeptide(L)'
;MPAVKKLESQISTLYGGRLAEEIIYGPEHVSTGASNDIKVATNIARNMVTQWGFSEKLGPLLYADEDGEVFLGRSVAKAQHMSDETARTIDEEIKAIIDRNYTRARQILMDNLDILHSMKDALMTYETIDAPQIDDLMNRREVRPPAGWEGNNGNSGANTATAQPTQTHVTNEPNNKSGSESDTPSDNNTH
;
A
#
# COMPACT_ATOMS: atom_id res chain seq x y z
N MET A 1 -10.50 15.69 3.18
CA MET A 1 -9.34 15.58 4.08
C MET A 1 -8.65 16.94 4.13
N PRO A 2 -8.30 17.50 5.31
CA PRO A 2 -7.57 18.77 5.42
C PRO A 2 -6.23 18.73 4.65
N ALA A 3 -5.81 19.87 4.08
CA ALA A 3 -4.60 19.97 3.24
C ALA A 3 -3.34 19.46 3.95
N VAL A 4 -3.12 19.88 5.20
CA VAL A 4 -1.98 19.43 6.02
C VAL A 4 -1.93 17.91 6.16
N LYS A 5 -3.07 17.26 6.48
CA LYS A 5 -3.13 15.80 6.63
C LYS A 5 -2.80 15.07 5.33
N LYS A 6 -3.19 15.63 4.17
CA LYS A 6 -2.86 15.05 2.87
C LYS A 6 -1.35 15.10 2.61
N LEU A 7 -0.72 16.25 2.84
CA LEU A 7 0.72 16.46 2.65
C LEU A 7 1.55 15.58 3.59
N GLU A 8 1.16 15.51 4.86
CA GLU A 8 1.78 14.59 5.84
C GLU A 8 1.67 13.13 5.42
N SER A 9 0.50 12.72 4.92
CA SER A 9 0.31 11.35 4.43
C SER A 9 1.19 11.08 3.20
N GLN A 10 1.34 12.06 2.29
CA GLN A 10 2.28 11.96 1.17
C GLN A 10 3.73 11.81 1.62
N ILE A 11 4.18 12.64 2.58
CA ILE A 11 5.53 12.51 3.16
C ILE A 11 5.72 11.13 3.79
N SER A 12 4.72 10.64 4.53
CA SER A 12 4.76 9.30 5.14
C SER A 12 4.90 8.20 4.08
N THR A 13 4.15 8.28 2.99
CA THR A 13 4.23 7.31 1.87
C THR A 13 5.60 7.32 1.20
N LEU A 14 6.21 8.50 0.99
CA LEU A 14 7.54 8.63 0.38
C LEU A 14 8.63 7.91 1.20
N TYR A 15 8.50 7.85 2.53
CA TYR A 15 9.44 7.12 3.38
C TYR A 15 9.15 5.62 3.49
N GLY A 16 8.03 5.14 2.96
CA GLY A 16 7.58 3.75 3.10
C GLY A 16 8.60 2.72 2.61
N GLY A 17 9.14 2.92 1.40
CA GLY A 17 10.11 1.98 0.81
C GLY A 17 11.41 1.90 1.60
N ARG A 18 12.01 3.05 1.93
CA ARG A 18 13.25 3.11 2.73
C ARG A 18 13.08 2.43 4.10
N LEU A 19 11.98 2.74 4.78
CA LEU A 19 11.68 2.16 6.09
C LEU A 19 11.40 0.66 5.98
N ALA A 20 10.70 0.21 4.94
CA ALA A 20 10.48 -1.21 4.71
C ALA A 20 11.81 -1.96 4.55
N GLU A 21 12.75 -1.43 3.77
CA GLU A 21 14.10 -2.00 3.66
C GLU A 21 14.82 -2.06 5.02
N GLU A 22 14.82 -0.94 5.76
CA GLU A 22 15.45 -0.87 7.08
C GLU A 22 14.86 -1.87 8.08
N ILE A 23 13.53 -2.03 8.06
CA ILE A 23 12.80 -2.93 8.96
C ILE A 23 13.10 -4.40 8.64
N ILE A 24 13.15 -4.75 7.35
CA ILE A 24 13.32 -6.14 6.90
C ILE A 24 14.78 -6.58 6.91
N TYR A 25 15.69 -5.69 6.51
CA TYR A 25 17.10 -6.02 6.28
C TYR A 25 18.05 -5.39 7.29
N GLY A 26 17.61 -4.42 8.09
CA GLY A 26 18.45 -3.71 9.06
C GLY A 26 19.03 -2.39 8.51
N PRO A 27 19.50 -1.50 9.41
CA PRO A 27 19.97 -0.15 9.06
C PRO A 27 21.22 -0.13 8.18
N GLU A 28 22.08 -1.15 8.27
CA GLU A 28 23.27 -1.29 7.44
C GLU A 28 22.98 -1.68 5.99
N HIS A 29 21.75 -2.13 5.71
CA HIS A 29 21.32 -2.63 4.40
C HIS A 29 20.42 -1.66 3.63
N VAL A 30 20.20 -0.46 4.14
CA VAL A 30 19.33 0.52 3.47
C VAL A 30 20.00 1.08 2.22
N SER A 31 19.30 1.00 1.09
CA SER A 31 19.83 1.40 -0.21
C SER A 31 19.85 2.92 -0.44
N THR A 32 20.51 3.34 -1.51
CA THR A 32 20.48 4.72 -2.03
C THR A 32 19.25 4.99 -2.92
N GLY A 33 18.38 3.99 -3.13
CA GLY A 33 17.20 4.06 -4.01
C GLY A 33 16.20 5.13 -3.59
N ALA A 34 16.05 5.38 -2.29
CA ALA A 34 15.12 6.37 -1.75
C ALA A 34 15.57 7.84 -1.88
N SER A 35 16.65 8.11 -2.63
CA SER A 35 17.20 9.47 -2.78
C SER A 35 16.22 10.46 -3.40
N ASN A 36 15.41 10.03 -4.37
CA ASN A 36 14.37 10.87 -4.95
C ASN A 36 13.24 11.13 -3.95
N ASP A 37 12.81 10.11 -3.22
CA ASP A 37 11.73 10.24 -2.24
C ASP A 37 12.11 11.21 -1.11
N ILE A 38 13.36 11.15 -0.63
CA ILE A 38 13.90 12.11 0.35
C ILE A 38 13.85 13.54 -0.18
N LYS A 39 14.23 13.76 -1.45
CA LYS A 39 14.18 15.09 -2.08
C LYS A 39 12.74 15.61 -2.15
N VAL A 40 11.82 14.78 -2.63
CA VAL A 40 10.40 15.15 -2.76
C VAL A 40 9.79 15.43 -1.39
N ALA A 41 10.03 14.57 -0.39
CA ALA A 41 9.54 14.76 0.97
C ALA A 41 10.06 16.06 1.59
N THR A 42 11.36 16.33 1.44
CA THR A 42 11.99 17.55 1.94
C THR A 42 11.41 18.80 1.27
N ASN A 43 11.17 18.77 -0.04
CA ASN A 43 10.56 19.89 -0.76
C ASN A 43 9.11 20.14 -0.32
N ILE A 44 8.32 19.09 -0.11
CA ILE A 44 6.97 19.23 0.43
C ILE A 44 7.03 19.88 1.82
N ALA A 45 7.85 19.37 2.72
CA ALA A 45 8.01 19.92 4.07
C ALA A 45 8.50 21.38 4.05
N ARG A 46 9.44 21.71 3.15
CA ARG A 46 9.89 23.09 2.93
C ARG A 46 8.74 23.99 2.51
N ASN A 47 7.96 23.62 1.50
CA ASN A 47 6.83 24.42 1.03
C ASN A 47 5.72 24.56 2.08
N MET A 48 5.49 23.53 2.90
CA MET A 48 4.59 23.62 4.06
C MET A 48 4.99 24.74 5.00
N VAL A 49 6.29 24.92 5.24
CA VAL A 49 6.83 25.94 6.13
C VAL A 49 6.91 27.30 5.46
N THR A 50 7.49 27.37 4.25
CA THR A 50 7.91 28.64 3.65
C THR A 50 6.90 29.27 2.69
N GLN A 51 5.97 28.49 2.14
CA GLN A 51 5.01 28.96 1.13
C GLN A 51 3.56 28.89 1.61
N TRP A 52 3.19 27.82 2.30
CA TRP A 52 1.79 27.58 2.70
C TRP A 52 1.48 27.96 4.14
N GLY A 53 2.50 28.33 4.93
CA GLY A 53 2.29 28.89 6.26
C GLY A 53 1.77 27.88 7.29
N PHE A 54 2.14 26.61 7.16
CA PHE A 54 1.72 25.52 8.05
C PHE A 54 2.67 25.30 9.25
N SER A 55 3.60 26.22 9.49
CA SER A 55 4.36 26.26 10.74
C SER A 55 3.63 27.12 11.77
N GLU A 56 3.38 26.58 12.97
CA GLU A 56 2.79 27.36 14.07
C GLU A 56 3.77 28.41 14.60
N LYS A 57 5.08 28.13 14.58
CA LYS A 57 6.11 29.06 15.07
C LYS A 57 6.30 30.26 14.16
N LEU A 58 6.25 30.04 12.84
CA LEU A 58 6.46 31.08 11.84
C LEU A 58 5.15 31.73 11.39
N GLY A 59 4.03 31.04 11.57
CA GLY A 59 2.71 31.51 11.19
C GLY A 59 2.50 31.52 9.67
N PRO A 60 1.36 32.11 9.22
CA PRO A 60 0.96 32.08 7.82
C PRO A 60 1.65 33.17 6.99
N LEU A 61 2.98 33.17 6.96
CA LEU A 61 3.80 34.13 6.22
C LEU A 61 4.52 33.47 5.04
N LEU A 62 4.73 34.25 3.97
CA LEU A 62 5.47 33.82 2.78
C LEU A 62 6.97 34.13 2.95
N TYR A 63 7.77 33.08 3.11
CA TYR A 63 9.23 33.13 3.30
C TYR A 63 10.03 32.83 2.02
N ALA A 64 9.44 32.11 1.07
CA ALA A 64 10.06 31.80 -0.22
C ALA A 64 9.06 32.09 -1.35
N ASP A 65 9.51 32.76 -2.41
CA ASP A 65 8.70 32.92 -3.62
C ASP A 65 8.70 31.59 -4.40
N GLU A 66 7.65 31.30 -5.16
CA GLU A 66 7.61 30.10 -6.01
C GLU A 66 8.77 30.12 -7.02
N ASP A 67 9.39 28.97 -7.28
CA ASP A 67 10.50 28.75 -8.23
C ASP A 67 10.15 29.06 -9.71
N GLY A 68 9.07 29.81 -9.98
CA GLY A 68 8.53 30.08 -11.31
C GLY A 68 8.80 31.47 -11.89
N GLU A 69 9.12 32.49 -11.08
CA GLU A 69 9.42 33.83 -11.60
C GLU A 69 10.88 34.23 -11.38
N VAL A 70 11.72 33.88 -12.36
CA VAL A 70 13.00 34.56 -12.62
C VAL A 70 12.70 35.96 -13.19
N PHE A 71 12.08 36.83 -12.39
CA PHE A 71 12.06 38.26 -12.70
C PHE A 71 13.33 38.87 -12.12
N LEU A 72 14.34 39.01 -12.97
CA LEU A 72 15.66 39.62 -12.73
C LEU A 72 15.54 40.90 -11.88
N GLY A 73 15.61 40.77 -10.55
CA GLY A 73 15.69 41.90 -9.62
C GLY A 73 14.90 41.81 -8.32
N ARG A 74 13.89 40.93 -8.17
CA ARG A 74 13.08 40.85 -6.92
C ARG A 74 13.29 39.58 -6.08
N SER A 75 13.44 38.41 -6.72
CA SER A 75 13.60 37.13 -6.02
C SER A 75 14.94 37.03 -5.25
N VAL A 76 16.01 37.63 -5.78
CA VAL A 76 17.30 37.72 -5.07
C VAL A 76 17.24 38.65 -3.86
N ALA A 77 16.43 39.70 -3.90
CA ALA A 77 16.37 40.71 -2.84
C ALA A 77 15.65 40.20 -1.58
N LYS A 78 14.67 39.29 -1.70
CA LYS A 78 13.90 38.82 -0.54
C LYS A 78 14.60 37.70 0.23
N ALA A 79 15.28 36.79 -0.48
CA ALA A 79 16.18 35.81 0.15
C ALA A 79 17.30 36.49 0.97
N GLN A 80 17.71 37.70 0.58
CA GLN A 80 18.72 38.51 1.28
C GLN A 80 18.21 39.19 2.56
N HIS A 81 16.90 39.20 2.84
CA HIS A 81 16.32 39.82 4.04
C HIS A 81 15.90 38.81 5.13
N MET A 82 16.15 37.52 4.93
CA MET A 82 15.93 36.51 5.95
C MET A 82 17.02 36.62 7.03
N SER A 83 16.64 36.70 8.31
CA SER A 83 17.62 36.61 9.39
C SER A 83 18.09 35.16 9.57
N ASP A 84 19.33 34.99 10.06
CA ASP A 84 19.88 33.66 10.39
C ASP A 84 18.98 32.89 11.36
N GLU A 85 18.37 33.59 12.32
CA GLU A 85 17.44 33.01 13.28
C GLU A 85 16.15 32.47 12.61
N THR A 86 15.64 33.20 11.61
CA THR A 86 14.46 32.75 10.85
C THR A 86 14.81 31.54 9.99
N ALA A 87 15.97 31.58 9.31
CA ALA A 87 16.45 30.46 8.51
C ALA A 87 16.62 29.19 9.35
N ARG A 88 17.23 29.32 10.55
CA ARG A 88 17.34 28.24 11.52
C ARG A 88 15.98 27.70 11.94
N THR A 89 15.03 28.58 12.26
CA THR A 89 13.68 28.18 12.64
C THR A 89 12.99 27.41 11.51
N ILE A 90 13.16 27.83 10.25
CA ILE A 90 12.63 27.12 9.08
C ILE A 90 13.21 25.71 9.00
N ASP A 91 14.52 25.54 9.12
CA ASP A 91 15.17 24.23 9.05
C ASP A 91 14.72 23.30 10.19
N GLU A 92 14.55 23.84 11.41
CA GLU A 92 14.02 23.09 12.55
C GLU A 92 12.58 22.62 12.31
N GLU A 93 11.73 23.47 11.74
CA GLU A 93 10.34 23.12 11.41
C GLU A 93 10.24 22.08 10.29
N ILE A 94 11.09 22.20 9.25
CA ILE A 94 11.20 21.19 8.19
C ILE A 94 11.60 19.85 8.80
N LYS A 95 12.65 19.83 9.63
CA LYS A 95 13.09 18.61 10.31
C LYS A 95 11.99 18.00 11.17
N ALA A 96 11.25 18.81 11.93
CA ALA A 96 10.15 18.33 12.76
C ALA A 96 9.02 17.69 11.93
N ILE A 97 8.69 18.25 10.77
CA ILE A 97 7.71 17.67 9.83
C ILE A 97 8.21 16.33 9.29
N ILE A 98 9.48 16.26 8.88
CA ILE A 98 10.06 15.01 8.37
C ILE A 98 10.09 13.94 9.46
N ASP A 99 10.62 14.25 10.65
CA ASP A 99 10.78 13.29 11.74
C ASP A 99 9.43 12.70 12.20
N ARG A 100 8.38 13.54 12.31
CA ARG A 100 7.05 13.03 12.70
C ARG A 100 6.45 12.09 11.65
N ASN A 101 6.62 12.39 10.37
CA ASN A 101 6.06 11.57 9.29
C ASN A 101 6.90 10.31 9.05
N TYR A 102 8.21 10.38 9.24
CA TYR A 102 9.10 9.23 9.26
C TYR A 102 8.71 8.26 10.37
N THR A 103 8.49 8.78 11.59
CA THR A 103 8.01 7.99 12.74
C THR A 103 6.63 7.39 12.48
N ARG A 104 5.71 8.17 11.92
CA ARG A 104 4.36 7.71 11.55
C ARG A 104 4.41 6.57 10.53
N ALA A 105 5.21 6.72 9.46
CA ALA A 105 5.38 5.68 8.44
C ALA A 105 5.97 4.41 9.06
N ARG A 106 6.98 4.55 9.93
CA ARG A 106 7.60 3.42 10.64
C ARG A 106 6.57 2.67 11.49
N GLN A 107 5.73 3.40 12.24
CA GLN A 107 4.69 2.80 13.07
C GLN A 107 3.67 2.03 12.22
N ILE A 108 3.20 2.60 11.11
CA ILE A 108 2.27 1.93 10.20
C ILE A 108 2.85 0.61 9.67
N LEU A 109 4.13 0.61 9.28
CA LEU A 109 4.80 -0.60 8.81
C LEU A 109 4.99 -1.64 9.93
N MET A 110 5.35 -1.19 11.13
CA MET A 110 5.49 -2.06 12.31
C MET A 110 4.16 -2.68 12.73
N ASP A 111 3.07 -1.92 12.71
CA ASP A 111 1.72 -2.39 13.04
C ASP A 111 1.19 -3.41 12.02
N ASN A 112 1.78 -3.46 10.82
CA ASN A 112 1.38 -4.34 9.73
C ASN A 112 2.58 -5.17 9.22
N LEU A 113 3.48 -5.54 10.15
CA LEU A 113 4.71 -6.26 9.83
C LEU A 113 4.43 -7.63 9.17
N ASP A 114 3.33 -8.28 9.55
CA ASP A 114 2.82 -9.50 8.93
C ASP A 114 2.56 -9.31 7.44
N ILE A 115 1.83 -8.25 7.08
CA ILE A 115 1.54 -7.89 5.69
C ILE A 115 2.83 -7.57 4.93
N LEU A 116 3.78 -6.86 5.56
CA LEU A 116 5.05 -6.52 4.94
C LEU A 116 5.88 -7.77 4.59
N HIS A 117 5.95 -8.75 5.50
CA HIS A 117 6.62 -10.02 5.23
C HIS A 117 5.91 -10.83 4.15
N SER A 118 4.57 -10.95 4.21
CA SER A 118 3.81 -11.65 3.17
C SER A 118 3.98 -11.00 1.79
N MET A 119 4.05 -9.67 1.73
CA MET A 119 4.31 -8.95 0.48
C MET A 119 5.72 -9.24 -0.05
N LYS A 120 6.73 -9.26 0.83
CA LYS A 120 8.11 -9.63 0.46
C LYS A 120 8.15 -11.04 -0.14
N ASP A 121 7.54 -12.02 0.55
CA ASP A 121 7.55 -13.42 0.11
C ASP A 121 6.77 -13.62 -1.20
N ALA A 122 5.67 -12.89 -1.39
CA ALA A 122 4.93 -12.87 -2.64
C ALA A 122 5.77 -12.29 -3.80
N LEU A 123 6.47 -11.18 -3.60
CA LEU A 123 7.37 -10.61 -4.62
C LEU A 123 8.54 -11.56 -4.95
N MET A 124 9.08 -12.26 -3.96
CA MET A 124 10.12 -13.28 -4.20
C MET A 124 9.62 -14.46 -5.03
N THR A 125 8.32 -14.79 -4.92
CA THR A 125 7.71 -15.93 -5.62
C THR A 125 7.20 -15.55 -7.01
N TYR A 126 6.60 -14.37 -7.15
CA TYR A 126 5.83 -13.95 -8.32
C TYR A 126 6.43 -12.78 -9.09
N GLU A 127 7.48 -12.14 -8.57
CA GLU A 127 8.16 -10.93 -9.10
C GLU A 127 7.29 -9.66 -9.12
N THR A 128 6.00 -9.77 -9.43
CA THR A 128 5.02 -8.69 -9.45
C THR A 128 3.80 -9.01 -8.58
N ILE A 129 3.10 -7.96 -8.17
CA ILE A 129 1.86 -8.06 -7.38
C ILE A 129 0.80 -7.17 -8.03
N ASP A 130 -0.36 -7.77 -8.33
CA ASP A 130 -1.53 -7.08 -8.88
C ASP A 130 -2.58 -6.75 -7.81
N ALA A 131 -3.56 -5.92 -8.16
CA ALA A 131 -4.61 -5.48 -7.25
C ALA A 131 -5.32 -6.61 -6.46
N PRO A 132 -5.70 -7.76 -7.08
CA PRO A 132 -6.33 -8.84 -6.31
C PRO A 132 -5.41 -9.46 -5.25
N GLN A 133 -4.09 -9.45 -5.49
CA GLN A 133 -3.10 -9.95 -4.52
C GLN A 133 -2.87 -8.93 -3.41
N ILE A 134 -2.92 -7.63 -3.71
CA ILE A 134 -2.96 -6.57 -2.70
C ILE A 134 -4.20 -6.76 -1.80
N ASP A 135 -5.37 -7.05 -2.37
CA ASP A 135 -6.57 -7.31 -1.58
C ASP A 135 -6.38 -8.50 -0.63
N ASP A 136 -5.74 -9.58 -1.07
CA ASP A 136 -5.43 -10.72 -0.20
C ASP A 136 -4.48 -10.34 0.94
N LEU A 137 -3.40 -9.61 0.63
CA LEU A 137 -2.46 -9.07 1.62
C LEU A 137 -3.17 -8.22 2.68
N MET A 138 -3.99 -7.26 2.25
CA MET A 138 -4.72 -6.35 3.15
C MET A 138 -5.75 -7.08 4.01
N ASN A 139 -6.31 -8.18 3.51
CA ASN A 139 -7.23 -9.05 4.25
C ASN A 139 -6.52 -10.15 5.06
N ARG A 140 -5.19 -10.18 5.10
CA ARG A 140 -4.38 -11.20 5.80
C ARG A 140 -4.72 -12.63 5.36
N ARG A 141 -4.94 -12.80 4.06
CA ARG A 141 -5.11 -14.11 3.42
C ARG A 141 -3.83 -14.52 2.71
N GLU A 142 -3.72 -15.82 2.42
CA GLU A 142 -2.67 -16.32 1.54
C GLU A 142 -2.77 -15.63 0.17
N VAL A 143 -1.62 -15.18 -0.33
CA VAL A 143 -1.55 -14.43 -1.59
C VAL A 143 -1.71 -15.39 -2.75
N ARG A 144 -2.75 -15.20 -3.56
CA ARG A 144 -2.97 -16.00 -4.76
C ARG A 144 -1.85 -15.80 -5.81
N PRO A 145 -1.64 -16.77 -6.72
CA PRO A 145 -0.80 -16.54 -7.89
C PRO A 145 -1.35 -15.46 -8.83
N PRO A 146 -0.50 -14.75 -9.58
CA PRO A 146 -0.94 -13.80 -10.59
C PRO A 146 -1.63 -14.51 -11.76
N ALA A 147 -2.40 -13.75 -12.55
CA ALA A 147 -3.13 -14.31 -13.69
C ALA A 147 -2.16 -14.89 -14.73
N GLY A 148 -2.39 -16.14 -15.14
CA GLY A 148 -1.51 -16.82 -16.11
C GLY A 148 -0.20 -17.34 -15.52
N TRP A 149 -0.06 -17.42 -14.19
CA TRP A 149 1.11 -18.00 -13.56
C TRP A 149 1.19 -19.52 -13.79
N GLU A 150 2.09 -19.93 -14.68
CA GLU A 150 2.53 -21.31 -14.83
C GLU A 150 3.66 -21.55 -13.81
N GLY A 151 3.30 -21.88 -12.58
CA GLY A 151 4.30 -22.13 -11.52
C GLY A 151 5.35 -23.16 -11.94
N ASN A 152 6.50 -23.15 -11.26
CA ASN A 152 7.56 -24.14 -11.48
C ASN A 152 7.08 -25.53 -11.03
N ASN A 153 6.31 -26.23 -11.87
CA ASN A 153 5.80 -27.58 -11.63
C ASN A 153 6.94 -28.61 -11.77
N GLY A 154 7.80 -28.64 -10.74
CA GLY A 154 8.67 -29.77 -10.47
C GLY A 154 7.87 -30.94 -9.89
N ASN A 155 7.30 -31.76 -10.78
CA ASN A 155 6.91 -33.17 -10.59
C ASN A 155 6.61 -33.65 -9.15
N SER A 156 5.33 -33.80 -8.80
CA SER A 156 4.88 -34.71 -7.76
C SER A 156 3.99 -35.77 -8.41
N GLY A 157 4.45 -37.02 -8.33
CA GLY A 157 4.00 -38.17 -9.11
C GLY A 157 2.50 -38.38 -9.20
N ALA A 158 2.03 -38.48 -10.44
CA ALA A 158 0.80 -39.18 -10.78
C ALA A 158 0.95 -40.66 -10.37
N ASN A 159 0.40 -41.04 -9.23
CA ASN A 159 0.12 -42.43 -8.91
C ASN A 159 -1.38 -42.66 -9.11
N THR A 160 -1.80 -42.68 -10.37
CA THR A 160 -3.16 -43.05 -10.76
C THR A 160 -3.23 -44.58 -10.75
N ALA A 161 -3.42 -45.16 -9.57
CA ALA A 161 -3.78 -46.56 -9.44
C ALA A 161 -5.21 -46.74 -9.98
N THR A 162 -5.30 -47.27 -11.20
CA THR A 162 -6.51 -47.77 -11.83
C THR A 162 -7.04 -48.98 -11.05
N ALA A 163 -8.01 -48.76 -10.17
CA ALA A 163 -8.80 -49.84 -9.57
C ALA A 163 -9.97 -50.21 -10.51
N GLN A 164 -9.84 -51.39 -11.10
CA GLN A 164 -10.82 -52.09 -11.93
C GLN A 164 -12.07 -52.49 -11.08
N PRO A 165 -13.30 -52.38 -11.61
CA PRO A 165 -14.51 -52.66 -10.83
C PRO A 165 -14.75 -54.17 -10.70
N THR A 166 -14.88 -54.67 -9.47
CA THR A 166 -15.35 -56.03 -9.18
C THR A 166 -16.84 -56.00 -8.88
N GLN A 167 -17.61 -56.78 -9.65
CA GLN A 167 -19.03 -57.05 -9.45
C GLN A 167 -19.26 -57.86 -8.17
N THR A 168 -20.27 -57.49 -7.39
CA THR A 168 -21.03 -58.46 -6.59
C THR A 168 -22.52 -58.12 -6.62
N HIS A 169 -23.25 -59.16 -6.94
CA HIS A 169 -24.66 -59.28 -7.23
C HIS A 169 -25.37 -59.81 -5.98
N VAL A 170 -26.33 -59.10 -5.38
CA VAL A 170 -27.44 -59.74 -4.64
C VAL A 170 -28.71 -58.89 -4.73
N THR A 171 -29.78 -59.62 -5.03
CA THR A 171 -31.18 -59.32 -5.30
C THR A 171 -31.97 -58.79 -4.10
N ASN A 172 -33.01 -57.99 -4.36
CA ASN A 172 -34.41 -58.35 -4.10
C ASN A 172 -35.36 -57.17 -4.43
N GLU A 173 -36.23 -57.43 -5.41
CA GLU A 173 -37.50 -56.72 -5.69
C GLU A 173 -38.64 -57.40 -4.88
N PRO A 174 -39.93 -57.00 -4.97
CA PRO A 174 -40.55 -55.75 -5.46
C PRO A 174 -41.71 -55.30 -4.52
N ASN A 175 -42.62 -54.49 -5.07
CA ASN A 175 -44.04 -54.24 -4.68
C ASN A 175 -44.26 -52.92 -3.92
N ASN A 176 -45.24 -52.06 -4.20
CA ASN A 176 -46.42 -52.09 -5.07
C ASN A 176 -47.05 -50.68 -5.04
N LYS A 177 -47.66 -50.21 -6.15
CA LYS A 177 -48.89 -49.38 -6.25
C LYS A 177 -48.99 -48.07 -5.43
N SER A 178 -49.70 -47.02 -5.82
CA SER A 178 -50.59 -46.65 -6.92
C SER A 178 -51.09 -45.24 -6.58
N GLY A 179 -51.43 -44.44 -7.59
CA GLY A 179 -52.36 -43.30 -7.49
C GLY A 179 -51.66 -41.93 -7.58
N SER A 180 -51.79 -41.18 -8.68
CA SER A 180 -52.96 -40.36 -9.09
C SER A 180 -53.10 -39.15 -8.15
N GLU A 181 -53.09 -37.88 -8.53
CA GLU A 181 -53.62 -37.08 -9.67
C GLU A 181 -52.93 -35.70 -9.54
N SER A 182 -52.32 -35.13 -10.58
CA SER A 182 -52.86 -34.14 -11.56
C SER A 182 -53.35 -32.78 -11.00
N ASP A 183 -52.95 -31.74 -11.74
CA ASP A 183 -53.53 -30.40 -11.89
C ASP A 183 -53.11 -29.29 -10.90
N THR A 184 -52.13 -28.42 -11.24
CA THR A 184 -52.08 -27.26 -12.19
C THR A 184 -52.12 -25.92 -11.40
N PRO A 185 -51.88 -24.72 -11.99
CA PRO A 185 -50.61 -24.00 -11.81
C PRO A 185 -50.79 -22.53 -11.36
N SER A 186 -49.66 -21.81 -11.34
CA SER A 186 -49.51 -20.37 -11.56
C SER A 186 -50.05 -19.37 -10.53
N ASP A 187 -49.09 -18.58 -10.05
CA ASP A 187 -49.05 -17.12 -10.12
C ASP A 187 -50.31 -16.34 -9.70
N ASN A 188 -50.16 -15.54 -8.64
CA ASN A 188 -50.31 -14.11 -8.88
C ASN A 188 -49.58 -13.20 -7.89
N ASN A 189 -49.08 -12.16 -8.51
CA ASN A 189 -48.28 -11.05 -8.05
C ASN A 189 -49.11 -10.03 -7.23
N THR A 190 -48.41 -9.28 -6.37
CA THR A 190 -48.66 -7.87 -6.00
C THR A 190 -49.96 -7.49 -5.26
N HIS A 191 -49.83 -7.15 -3.99
CA HIS A 191 -49.81 -5.73 -3.57
C HIS A 191 -49.04 -5.52 -2.27
#